data_AF-H1YBQ4-F1
#
_entry.id   AF-H1YBQ4-F1
#
_cell.length_a   1.000
_cell.length_b   1.000
_cell.length_c   1.000
_cell.angle_alpha   90.00
_cell.angle_beta   90.00
_cell.angle_gamma   90.00
#
_symmetry.space_group_name_H-M   'P 1'
#
loop_
_entity.id
_entity.type
_entity.pdbx_description
1 polymer ?
#
loop_
_entity_poly.entity_id
_entity_poly.type
_entity_poly.pdbx_seq_one_letter_code
_entity_poly.pdbx_strand_id
1 'polypeptide(L)'
;MVTIVLIAMAAEALLKQDTDRQLTKPISDRSDAREKGRRLKEIVAASRFYEDTELTLATLALKLHIHPHDLSRMINQGLEKNFNDFINEFRVREIARKMRDPANDRLTLLGIAYDSGFNSERTFHRVFKEITNKTPLEYKNKLRKKLPIDKLATQQIKTFDGKTYTVAGVVKNYHYKPLTEKIGPQFFTMDTANSYGMVYIKIKPGTEKASLQYIAKTFKRLFPMNPFIYAFKQEQNEQSYATEARWKQIILFSAVLTIFISCIGLFGLSVLAVEKRVKEIGVRKVLGASVSSIVTMLSVDFLKLIFISLAISVPFAWIATSQWLQHYPYRILLGWWLFVLGGALVIIIALVTISFQSIKVAVTNPVKSLRSE
;
A
#
# COMPACT_ATOMS: atom_id res chain seq x y z
N MET A 1 -4.12 12.41 -8.05
CA MET A 1 -3.91 11.09 -8.69
C MET A 1 -4.66 11.01 -10.02
N VAL A 2 -5.94 11.38 -10.09
CA VAL A 2 -6.72 11.43 -11.35
C VAL A 2 -6.12 12.36 -12.42
N THR A 3 -5.60 13.53 -12.04
CA THR A 3 -4.97 14.47 -12.99
C THR A 3 -3.65 13.96 -13.57
N ILE A 4 -2.84 13.23 -12.79
CA ILE A 4 -1.59 12.62 -13.28
C ILE A 4 -1.90 11.43 -14.19
N VAL A 5 -2.94 10.66 -13.88
CA VAL A 5 -3.41 9.56 -14.73
C VAL A 5 -4.00 10.11 -16.04
N LEU A 6 -4.77 11.19 -16.01
CA LEU A 6 -5.30 11.83 -17.22
C LEU A 6 -4.20 12.43 -18.11
N ILE A 7 -3.18 13.07 -17.53
CA ILE A 7 -2.04 13.60 -18.29
C ILE A 7 -1.20 12.46 -18.88
N ALA A 8 -1.00 11.37 -18.14
CA ALA A 8 -0.31 10.18 -18.66
C ALA A 8 -1.09 9.51 -19.79
N MET A 9 -2.42 9.37 -19.64
CA MET A 9 -3.29 8.82 -20.69
C MET A 9 -3.37 9.72 -21.93
N ALA A 10 -3.38 11.05 -21.74
CA ALA A 10 -3.37 12.00 -22.85
C ALA A 10 -2.02 12.00 -23.58
N ALA A 11 -0.90 11.92 -22.85
CA ALA A 11 0.43 11.77 -23.44
C ALA A 11 0.58 10.44 -24.19
N GLU A 12 0.05 9.34 -23.65
CA GLU A 12 0.02 8.03 -24.30
C GLU A 12 -0.86 8.03 -25.55
N ALA A 13 -2.01 8.71 -25.53
CA ALA A 13 -2.88 8.88 -26.70
C ALA A 13 -2.21 9.69 -27.82
N LEU A 14 -1.48 10.76 -27.47
CA LEU A 14 -0.73 11.58 -28.43
C LEU A 14 0.46 10.81 -29.03
N LEU A 15 1.21 10.08 -28.21
CA LEU A 15 2.32 9.23 -28.68
C LEU A 15 1.81 8.11 -29.59
N LYS A 16 0.67 7.51 -29.25
CA LYS A 16 0.04 6.49 -30.09
C LYS A 16 -0.38 7.05 -31.45
N GLN A 17 -0.90 8.29 -31.50
CA GLN A 17 -1.34 8.93 -32.74
C GLN A 17 -0.19 9.24 -33.71
N ASP A 18 0.95 9.75 -33.23
CA ASP A 18 2.13 9.99 -34.07
C ASP A 18 2.75 8.67 -34.56
N THR A 19 2.75 7.66 -33.70
CA THR A 19 3.26 6.33 -34.05
C THR A 19 2.39 5.66 -35.12
N ASP A 20 1.06 5.75 -35.00
CA ASP A 20 0.10 5.19 -35.98
C ASP A 20 0.28 5.81 -37.38
N ARG A 21 0.49 7.12 -37.44
CA ARG A 21 0.77 7.85 -38.69
C ARG A 21 2.08 7.41 -39.36
N GLN A 22 3.03 6.88 -38.59
CA GLN A 22 4.31 6.39 -39.11
C GLN A 22 4.24 4.92 -39.52
N LEU A 23 3.35 4.14 -38.90
CA LEU A 23 3.07 2.75 -39.27
C LEU A 23 2.40 2.61 -40.65
N THR A 24 1.61 3.61 -41.06
CA THR A 24 0.88 3.62 -42.35
C THR A 24 1.72 4.00 -43.55
N LYS A 25 2.96 4.46 -43.37
CA LYS A 25 3.87 4.77 -44.50
C LYS A 25 4.41 3.48 -45.14
N PRO A 26 4.48 3.38 -46.47
CA PRO A 26 5.07 2.23 -47.16
C PRO A 26 6.49 1.93 -46.68
N ILE A 27 6.85 0.66 -46.60
CA ILE A 27 8.18 0.22 -46.13
C ILE A 27 9.18 0.34 -47.28
N SER A 28 10.19 1.20 -47.09
CA SER A 28 11.18 1.53 -48.13
C SER A 28 12.36 0.54 -48.16
N ASP A 29 12.92 0.20 -46.99
CA ASP A 29 14.08 -0.69 -46.87
C ASP A 29 14.05 -1.56 -45.59
N ARG A 30 15.10 -2.36 -45.37
CA ARG A 30 15.21 -3.25 -44.21
C ARG A 30 15.45 -2.51 -42.88
N SER A 31 16.02 -1.30 -42.91
CA SER A 31 16.23 -0.47 -41.73
C SER A 31 14.90 0.11 -41.24
N ASP A 32 14.09 0.62 -42.18
CA ASP A 32 12.73 1.11 -41.96
C ASP A 32 11.81 0.00 -41.43
N ALA A 33 11.92 -1.22 -41.96
CA ALA A 33 11.18 -2.38 -41.46
C ALA A 33 11.50 -2.69 -39.98
N ARG A 34 12.78 -2.59 -39.57
CA ARG A 34 13.22 -2.84 -38.19
C ARG A 34 12.71 -1.78 -37.22
N GLU A 35 12.77 -0.50 -37.62
CA GLU A 35 12.27 0.61 -36.79
C GLU A 35 10.74 0.55 -36.63
N LYS A 36 10.01 0.30 -37.72
CA LYS A 36 8.56 0.07 -37.69
C LYS A 36 8.19 -1.16 -36.85
N GLY A 37 8.98 -2.24 -36.93
CA GLY A 37 8.82 -3.42 -36.08
C GLY A 37 9.00 -3.13 -34.59
N ARG A 38 9.97 -2.26 -34.23
CA ARG A 38 10.16 -1.80 -32.85
C ARG A 38 8.96 -1.01 -32.34
N ARG A 39 8.46 -0.05 -33.12
CA ARG A 39 7.28 0.75 -32.77
C ARG A 39 6.01 -0.09 -32.64
N LEU A 40 5.85 -1.08 -33.52
CA LEU A 40 4.76 -2.06 -33.44
C LEU A 40 4.76 -2.80 -32.10
N LYS A 41 5.95 -3.20 -31.59
CA LYS A 41 6.06 -3.83 -30.26
C LYS A 41 5.56 -2.90 -29.16
N GLU A 42 5.87 -1.61 -29.23
CA GLU A 42 5.51 -0.62 -28.22
C GLU A 42 3.98 -0.40 -28.18
N ILE A 43 3.33 -0.23 -29.33
CA ILE A 43 1.87 -0.03 -29.40
C ILE A 43 1.11 -1.28 -28.94
N VAL A 44 1.54 -2.46 -29.38
CA VAL A 44 0.91 -3.73 -28.98
C VAL A 44 1.08 -3.98 -27.48
N ALA A 45 2.22 -3.57 -26.90
CA ALA A 45 2.44 -3.62 -25.46
C ALA A 45 1.51 -2.65 -24.70
N ALA A 46 1.47 -1.38 -25.11
CA ALA A 46 0.70 -0.31 -24.47
C ALA A 46 -0.81 -0.58 -24.51
N SER A 47 -1.31 -0.99 -25.68
CA SER A 47 -2.75 -1.22 -25.88
C SER A 47 -3.23 -2.60 -25.41
N ARG A 48 -2.32 -3.47 -24.95
CA ARG A 48 -2.57 -4.85 -24.51
C ARG A 48 -3.42 -5.69 -25.49
N PHE A 49 -3.29 -5.43 -26.80
CA PHE A 49 -4.08 -6.12 -27.82
C PHE A 49 -3.92 -7.64 -27.81
N TYR A 50 -2.80 -8.14 -27.30
CA TYR A 50 -2.51 -9.56 -27.16
C TYR A 50 -3.41 -10.31 -26.16
N GLU A 51 -4.16 -9.62 -25.29
CA GLU A 51 -5.13 -10.26 -24.37
C GLU A 51 -6.40 -10.75 -25.08
N ASP A 52 -6.67 -10.25 -26.28
CA ASP A 52 -7.80 -10.71 -27.12
C ASP A 52 -7.51 -12.13 -27.63
N THR A 53 -8.38 -13.08 -27.27
CA THR A 53 -8.25 -14.51 -27.61
C THR A 53 -8.51 -14.80 -29.08
N GLU A 54 -9.27 -13.94 -29.76
CA GLU A 54 -9.66 -14.06 -31.16
C GLU A 54 -8.76 -13.21 -32.09
N LEU A 55 -7.66 -12.65 -31.57
CA LEU A 55 -6.78 -11.78 -32.33
C LEU A 55 -6.10 -12.50 -33.51
N THR A 56 -6.44 -12.06 -34.72
CA THR A 56 -5.80 -12.44 -35.98
C THR A 56 -5.00 -11.29 -36.58
N LEU A 57 -4.12 -11.58 -37.55
CA LEU A 57 -3.36 -10.57 -38.30
C LEU A 57 -4.28 -9.50 -38.90
N ALA A 58 -5.42 -9.92 -39.48
CA ALA A 58 -6.39 -9.01 -40.08
C ALA A 58 -7.04 -8.11 -39.03
N THR A 59 -7.47 -8.66 -37.90
CA THR A 59 -8.07 -7.86 -36.81
C THR A 59 -7.08 -6.90 -36.17
N LEU A 60 -5.79 -7.28 -36.05
CA LEU A 60 -4.76 -6.39 -35.54
C LEU A 60 -4.45 -5.27 -36.54
N ALA A 61 -4.39 -5.58 -37.83
CA ALA A 61 -4.19 -4.61 -38.90
C ALA A 61 -5.32 -3.56 -38.91
N LEU A 62 -6.57 -4.00 -38.75
CA LEU A 62 -7.72 -3.11 -38.59
C LEU A 62 -7.61 -2.22 -37.34
N LYS A 63 -7.23 -2.78 -36.19
CA LYS A 63 -7.05 -2.03 -34.93
C LYS A 63 -5.89 -1.02 -34.97
N LEU A 64 -4.94 -1.20 -35.90
CA LEU A 64 -3.76 -0.35 -36.11
C LEU A 64 -3.88 0.51 -37.37
N HIS A 65 -5.05 0.51 -38.04
CA HIS A 65 -5.27 1.26 -39.27
C HIS A 65 -4.22 1.05 -40.37
N ILE A 66 -3.61 -0.14 -40.44
CA ILE A 66 -2.58 -0.52 -41.42
C ILE A 66 -3.06 -1.67 -42.30
N HIS A 67 -2.49 -1.80 -43.50
CA HIS A 67 -2.82 -2.90 -44.38
C HIS A 67 -2.23 -4.23 -43.86
N PRO A 68 -2.96 -5.37 -43.91
CA PRO A 68 -2.48 -6.65 -43.40
C PRO A 68 -1.14 -7.11 -43.98
N HIS A 69 -0.89 -6.80 -45.26
CA HIS A 69 0.37 -7.07 -45.94
C HIS A 69 1.55 -6.33 -45.27
N ASP A 70 1.37 -5.06 -44.95
CA ASP A 70 2.43 -4.23 -44.36
C ASP A 70 2.71 -4.64 -42.92
N LEU A 71 1.66 -4.97 -42.15
CA LEU A 71 1.81 -5.57 -40.82
C LEU A 71 2.59 -6.89 -40.89
N SER A 72 2.25 -7.77 -41.84
CA SER A 72 3.00 -9.02 -42.04
C SER A 72 4.45 -8.75 -42.40
N ARG A 73 4.73 -7.73 -43.23
CA ARG A 73 6.09 -7.35 -43.64
C ARG A 73 6.89 -6.79 -42.46
N MET A 74 6.28 -5.99 -41.60
CA MET A 74 6.91 -5.48 -40.38
C MET A 74 7.28 -6.59 -39.40
N ILE A 75 6.40 -7.59 -39.24
CA ILE A 75 6.63 -8.71 -38.33
C ILE A 75 7.70 -9.64 -38.93
N ASN A 76 7.56 -10.03 -40.20
CA ASN A 76 8.46 -11.00 -40.83
C ASN A 76 9.85 -10.41 -41.15
N GLN A 77 9.94 -9.19 -41.69
CA GLN A 77 11.21 -8.58 -42.11
C GLN A 77 11.84 -7.71 -41.01
N GLY A 78 11.01 -7.02 -40.22
CA GLY A 78 11.47 -6.12 -39.17
C GLY A 78 11.78 -6.81 -37.85
N LEU A 79 10.99 -7.83 -37.49
CA LEU A 79 11.12 -8.56 -36.22
C LEU A 79 11.63 -9.99 -36.40
N GLU A 80 11.72 -10.48 -37.65
CA GLU A 80 12.17 -11.83 -38.00
C GLU A 80 11.32 -12.92 -37.30
N LYS A 81 10.01 -12.70 -37.22
CA LYS A 81 9.02 -13.59 -36.58
C LYS A 81 7.77 -13.71 -37.45
N ASN A 82 6.97 -14.76 -37.25
CA ASN A 82 5.59 -14.81 -37.76
C ASN A 82 4.63 -14.13 -36.76
N PHE A 83 3.40 -13.85 -37.21
CA PHE A 83 2.37 -13.19 -36.39
C PHE A 83 2.07 -13.91 -35.08
N ASN A 84 1.94 -15.24 -35.13
CA ASN A 84 1.59 -16.04 -33.95
C ASN A 84 2.70 -15.96 -32.90
N ASP A 85 3.95 -16.14 -33.30
CA ASP A 85 5.11 -16.05 -32.40
C ASP A 85 5.28 -14.65 -31.81
N PHE A 86 5.02 -13.62 -32.63
CA PHE A 86 5.04 -12.23 -32.18
C PHE A 86 4.03 -11.98 -31.05
N ILE A 87 2.76 -12.37 -31.23
CA ILE A 87 1.71 -12.18 -30.21
C ILE A 87 1.96 -13.07 -28.99
N ASN A 88 2.30 -14.33 -29.21
CA ASN A 88 2.53 -15.30 -28.16
C ASN A 88 3.68 -14.90 -27.22
N GLU A 89 4.70 -14.21 -27.71
CA GLU A 89 5.76 -13.65 -26.87
C GLU A 89 5.25 -12.61 -25.86
N PHE A 90 4.26 -11.80 -26.24
CA PHE A 90 3.60 -10.89 -25.30
C PHE A 90 2.74 -11.65 -24.29
N ARG A 91 1.94 -12.62 -24.77
CA ARG A 91 1.09 -13.45 -23.90
C ARG A 91 1.90 -14.21 -22.86
N VAL A 92 3.02 -14.84 -23.24
CA VAL A 92 3.90 -15.55 -22.30
C VAL A 92 4.56 -14.60 -21.30
N ARG A 93 5.01 -13.42 -21.73
CA ARG A 93 5.54 -12.40 -20.82
C ARG A 93 4.50 -11.92 -19.82
N GLU A 94 3.26 -11.74 -20.26
CA GLU A 94 2.15 -11.34 -19.41
C GLU A 94 1.77 -12.42 -18.40
N ILE A 95 1.72 -13.68 -18.82
CA ILE A 95 1.53 -14.82 -17.92
C ILE A 95 2.65 -14.86 -16.89
N ALA A 96 3.92 -14.71 -17.31
CA ALA A 96 5.05 -14.69 -16.40
C ALA A 96 4.98 -13.52 -15.39
N ARG A 97 4.42 -12.37 -15.78
CA ARG A 97 4.14 -11.22 -14.91
C ARG A 97 3.03 -11.56 -13.91
N LYS A 98 1.87 -12.04 -14.39
CA LYS A 98 0.72 -12.46 -13.55
C LYS A 98 1.09 -13.55 -12.56
N MET A 99 1.92 -14.51 -12.95
CA MET A 99 2.44 -15.57 -12.05
C MET A 99 3.36 -15.04 -10.93
N ARG A 100 3.91 -13.82 -11.04
CA ARG A 100 4.75 -13.19 -9.98
C ARG A 100 3.96 -12.31 -9.03
N ASP A 101 2.73 -11.93 -9.41
CA ASP A 101 1.88 -11.03 -8.64
C ASP A 101 0.97 -11.83 -7.69
N PRO A 102 1.10 -11.65 -6.35
CA PRO A 102 0.29 -12.36 -5.36
C PRO A 102 -1.22 -12.14 -5.51
N ALA A 103 -1.66 -11.06 -6.16
CA ALA A 103 -3.09 -10.82 -6.41
C ALA A 103 -3.73 -11.91 -7.29
N ASN A 104 -2.93 -12.58 -8.13
CA ASN A 104 -3.40 -13.61 -9.07
C ASN A 104 -3.27 -15.05 -8.54
N ASP A 105 -2.86 -15.25 -7.27
CA ASP A 105 -2.70 -16.60 -6.69
C ASP A 105 -4.02 -17.39 -6.61
N ARG A 106 -5.16 -16.69 -6.68
CA ARG A 106 -6.50 -17.28 -6.69
C ARG A 106 -6.88 -17.91 -8.03
N LEU A 107 -6.18 -17.56 -9.11
CA LEU A 107 -6.47 -18.04 -10.46
C LEU A 107 -5.69 -19.33 -10.77
N THR A 108 -6.33 -20.24 -11.50
CA THR A 108 -5.66 -21.45 -12.00
C THR A 108 -4.63 -21.08 -13.05
N LEU A 109 -3.66 -21.97 -13.29
CA LEU A 109 -2.64 -21.76 -14.34
C LEU A 109 -3.28 -21.53 -15.72
N LEU A 110 -4.36 -22.27 -15.99
CA LEU A 110 -5.13 -22.16 -17.22
C LEU A 110 -5.97 -20.87 -17.25
N GLY A 111 -6.54 -20.45 -16.12
CA GLY A 111 -7.21 -19.15 -15.99
C GLY A 111 -6.29 -17.97 -16.31
N ILE A 112 -5.06 -17.98 -15.79
CA ILE A 112 -4.05 -16.95 -16.12
C ILE A 112 -3.72 -16.97 -17.62
N ALA A 113 -3.68 -18.14 -18.25
CA ALA A 113 -3.40 -18.27 -19.67
C ALA A 113 -4.54 -17.70 -20.54
N TYR A 114 -5.79 -17.99 -20.18
CA TYR A 114 -6.98 -17.47 -20.85
C TYR A 114 -7.12 -15.96 -20.69
N ASP A 115 -6.91 -15.44 -19.48
CA ASP A 115 -6.89 -13.99 -19.20
C ASP A 115 -5.74 -13.27 -19.93
N SER A 116 -4.76 -14.01 -20.44
CA SER A 116 -3.63 -13.47 -21.20
C SER A 116 -3.75 -13.76 -22.70
N GLY A 117 -4.92 -14.17 -23.18
CA GLY A 117 -5.24 -14.29 -24.60
C GLY A 117 -4.99 -15.67 -25.24
N PHE A 118 -4.58 -16.70 -24.48
CA PHE A 118 -4.55 -18.06 -25.05
C PHE A 118 -5.96 -18.62 -25.15
N ASN A 119 -6.24 -19.39 -26.20
CA ASN A 119 -7.52 -20.11 -26.39
C ASN A 119 -7.36 -21.64 -26.29
N SER A 120 -6.14 -22.15 -26.18
CA SER A 120 -5.83 -23.58 -26.14
C SER A 120 -4.72 -23.88 -25.14
N GLU A 121 -4.99 -24.83 -24.25
CA GLU A 121 -4.02 -25.33 -23.26
C GLU A 121 -2.77 -25.93 -23.93
N ARG A 122 -2.96 -26.69 -25.02
CA ARG A 122 -1.84 -27.32 -25.74
C ARG A 122 -0.91 -26.28 -26.35
N THR A 123 -1.49 -25.26 -26.99
CA THR A 123 -0.72 -24.15 -27.58
C THR A 123 0.01 -23.37 -26.50
N PHE A 124 -0.66 -23.07 -25.39
CA PHE A 124 -0.05 -22.44 -24.22
C PHE A 124 1.15 -23.24 -23.71
N HIS A 125 0.99 -24.54 -23.43
CA HIS A 125 2.08 -25.37 -22.91
C HIS A 125 3.28 -25.44 -23.86
N ARG A 126 3.03 -25.63 -25.17
CA ARG A 126 4.08 -25.68 -26.19
C ARG A 126 4.87 -24.38 -26.28
N VAL A 127 4.16 -23.28 -26.54
CA VAL A 127 4.74 -21.94 -26.73
C VAL A 127 5.47 -21.46 -25.47
N PHE A 128 4.87 -21.67 -24.30
CA PHE A 128 5.50 -21.27 -23.05
C PHE A 128 6.81 -22.02 -22.80
N LYS A 129 6.86 -23.33 -23.15
CA LYS A 129 8.08 -24.13 -23.05
C LYS A 129 9.15 -23.68 -24.05
N GLU A 130 8.77 -23.40 -25.29
CA GLU A 130 9.69 -22.88 -26.32
C GLU A 130 10.33 -21.54 -25.89
N ILE A 131 9.54 -20.64 -25.30
CA ILE A 131 10.04 -19.30 -24.91
C ILE A 131 10.83 -19.33 -23.59
N THR A 132 10.37 -20.10 -22.60
CA THR A 132 10.94 -20.06 -21.25
C THR A 132 11.91 -21.21 -20.93
N ASN A 133 12.07 -22.15 -21.87
CA ASN A 133 12.77 -23.43 -21.70
C ASN A 133 12.26 -24.26 -20.50
N LYS A 134 11.02 -24.03 -20.06
CA LYS A 134 10.38 -24.72 -18.93
C LYS A 134 8.89 -24.89 -19.18
N THR A 135 8.31 -25.98 -18.70
CA THR A 135 6.85 -26.10 -18.69
C THR A 135 6.24 -25.00 -17.79
N PRO A 136 5.01 -24.55 -18.05
CA PRO A 136 4.37 -23.54 -17.20
C PRO A 136 4.30 -23.94 -15.72
N LEU A 137 4.12 -25.23 -15.43
CA LEU A 137 4.12 -25.75 -14.07
C LEU A 137 5.53 -25.68 -13.44
N GLU A 138 6.58 -26.08 -14.16
CA GLU A 138 7.97 -25.94 -13.69
C GLU A 138 8.34 -24.47 -13.47
N TYR A 139 7.92 -23.58 -14.37
CA TYR A 139 8.17 -22.15 -14.25
C TYR A 139 7.42 -21.55 -13.05
N LYS A 140 6.12 -21.85 -12.87
CA LYS A 140 5.33 -21.44 -11.71
C LYS A 140 5.91 -22.02 -10.42
N ASN A 141 6.35 -23.28 -10.41
CA ASN A 141 6.99 -23.90 -9.27
C ASN A 141 8.35 -23.26 -8.95
N LYS A 142 9.10 -22.81 -9.96
CA LYS A 142 10.35 -22.06 -9.78
C LYS A 142 10.10 -20.62 -9.30
N LEU A 143 9.02 -19.96 -9.72
CA LEU A 143 8.61 -18.67 -9.15
C LEU A 143 8.16 -18.83 -7.68
N ARG A 144 7.40 -19.89 -7.42
CA ARG A 144 7.09 -20.37 -6.08
C ARG A 144 8.30 -20.95 -5.34
N LYS A 145 9.52 -20.95 -5.91
CA LYS A 145 10.78 -21.10 -5.14
C LYS A 145 11.20 -19.79 -4.42
N LYS A 146 10.26 -18.89 -4.11
CA LYS A 146 10.07 -18.46 -2.71
C LYS A 146 9.30 -19.59 -2.02
N LEU A 147 10.04 -20.65 -1.71
CA LEU A 147 9.57 -22.03 -1.62
C LEU A 147 8.37 -22.25 -0.68
N PRO A 148 7.39 -23.11 -1.06
CA PRO A 148 6.49 -23.72 -0.09
C PRO A 148 7.34 -24.44 0.96
N ILE A 149 7.01 -24.19 2.22
CA ILE A 149 7.68 -24.69 3.44
C ILE A 149 8.06 -26.18 3.33
N ASP A 150 7.20 -26.98 2.69
CA ASP A 150 7.31 -28.43 2.59
C ASP A 150 8.39 -28.92 1.61
N LYS A 151 8.79 -28.10 0.61
CA LYS A 151 9.87 -28.44 -0.34
C LYS A 151 11.23 -27.83 0.02
N LEU A 152 11.28 -26.91 0.98
CA LEU A 152 12.56 -26.45 1.56
C LEU A 152 13.16 -27.54 2.44
N ALA A 153 12.34 -28.35 3.12
CA ALA A 153 12.71 -29.44 4.03
C ALA A 153 13.51 -30.61 3.41
N THR A 154 13.98 -30.49 2.17
CA THR A 154 14.84 -31.49 1.50
C THR A 154 16.06 -30.86 0.82
N GLN A 155 16.22 -29.53 0.94
CA GLN A 155 17.36 -28.83 0.35
C GLN A 155 18.55 -28.82 1.31
N GLN A 156 19.75 -28.96 0.74
CA GLN A 156 21.00 -28.76 1.47
C GLN A 156 21.41 -27.28 1.38
N ILE A 157 21.59 -26.64 2.53
CA ILE A 157 22.08 -25.26 2.65
C ILE A 157 23.53 -25.32 3.14
N LYS A 158 24.44 -24.68 2.41
CA LYS A 158 25.80 -24.43 2.91
C LYS A 158 25.80 -23.15 3.75
N THR A 159 26.27 -23.23 4.99
CA THR A 159 26.50 -22.05 5.83
C THR A 159 27.83 -21.38 5.47
N PHE A 160 28.05 -20.17 5.99
CA PHE A 160 29.28 -19.40 5.80
C PHE A 160 30.54 -20.15 6.26
N ASP A 161 30.42 -21.06 7.23
CA ASP A 161 31.52 -21.90 7.72
C ASP A 161 31.82 -23.12 6.83
N GLY A 162 31.20 -23.21 5.64
CA GLY A 162 31.37 -24.32 4.69
C GLY A 162 30.64 -25.61 5.05
N LYS A 163 30.03 -25.70 6.24
CA LYS A 163 29.19 -26.84 6.66
C LYS A 163 27.90 -26.90 5.83
N THR A 164 27.50 -28.12 5.48
CA THR A 164 26.28 -28.37 4.69
C THR A 164 25.20 -28.96 5.59
N TYR A 165 24.04 -28.33 5.63
CA TYR A 165 22.89 -28.75 6.45
C TYR A 165 21.71 -29.13 5.57
N THR A 166 21.06 -30.25 5.87
CA THR A 166 19.76 -30.58 5.28
C THR A 166 18.67 -29.84 6.06
N VAL A 167 17.87 -29.04 5.37
CA VAL A 167 16.73 -28.36 6.00
C VAL A 167 15.73 -29.41 6.45
N ALA A 168 15.33 -29.41 7.73
CA ALA A 168 14.32 -30.35 8.24
C ALA A 168 12.88 -29.79 8.15
N GLY A 169 12.75 -28.47 8.05
CA GLY A 169 11.45 -27.80 8.02
C GLY A 169 11.62 -26.28 7.95
N VAL A 170 10.52 -25.58 7.67
CA VAL A 170 10.49 -24.12 7.62
C VAL A 170 9.34 -23.61 8.45
N VAL A 171 9.63 -22.61 9.28
CA VAL A 171 8.63 -21.95 10.12
C VAL A 171 8.08 -20.70 9.45
N LYS A 172 6.84 -20.36 9.77
CA LYS A 172 6.24 -19.08 9.33
C LYS A 172 7.07 -17.92 9.85
N ASN A 173 7.14 -16.85 9.07
CA ASN A 173 7.79 -15.61 9.48
C ASN A 173 7.20 -15.11 10.80
N TYR A 174 8.06 -14.72 11.72
CA TYR A 174 7.70 -14.07 12.97
C TYR A 174 8.67 -12.92 13.24
N HIS A 175 8.20 -11.90 13.95
CA HIS A 175 9.00 -10.70 14.24
C HIS A 175 9.90 -10.97 15.44
N TYR A 176 11.23 -11.00 15.20
CA TYR A 176 12.23 -11.25 16.25
C TYR A 176 13.25 -10.13 16.44
N LYS A 177 13.09 -9.04 15.68
CA LYS A 177 13.92 -7.83 15.70
C LYS A 177 13.06 -6.61 16.05
N PRO A 178 13.64 -5.42 16.30
CA PRO A 178 12.86 -4.18 16.41
C PRO A 178 11.99 -3.92 15.17
N LEU A 179 10.92 -3.10 15.28
CA LEU A 179 10.01 -2.81 14.15
C LEU A 179 10.66 -2.03 13.01
N THR A 180 11.75 -1.34 13.31
CA THR A 180 12.56 -0.55 12.38
C THR A 180 13.44 -1.42 11.49
N GLU A 181 13.65 -2.69 11.87
CA GLU A 181 14.53 -3.61 11.15
C GLU A 181 13.76 -4.60 10.28
N LYS A 182 14.33 -4.91 9.12
CA LYS A 182 13.81 -5.95 8.25
C LYS A 182 14.19 -7.31 8.84
N ILE A 183 13.20 -8.19 8.95
CA ILE A 183 13.44 -9.56 9.39
C ILE A 183 14.25 -10.27 8.30
N GLY A 184 15.41 -10.83 8.69
CA GLY A 184 16.26 -11.63 7.83
C GLY A 184 15.90 -13.12 7.88
N PRO A 185 16.50 -13.95 7.01
CA PRO A 185 16.42 -15.39 7.17
C PRO A 185 17.08 -15.81 8.49
N GLN A 186 16.36 -16.57 9.31
CA GLN A 186 16.89 -17.17 10.52
C GLN A 186 17.01 -18.67 10.35
N PHE A 187 18.16 -19.22 10.73
CA PHE A 187 18.45 -20.65 10.66
C PHE A 187 18.39 -21.25 12.07
N PHE A 188 17.72 -22.38 12.20
CA PHE A 188 17.69 -23.17 13.43
C PHE A 188 18.41 -24.49 13.15
N THR A 189 19.31 -24.87 14.05
CA THR A 189 20.11 -26.09 13.91
C THR A 189 20.17 -26.81 15.25
N MET A 190 20.29 -28.13 15.16
CA MET A 190 20.48 -29.03 16.29
C MET A 190 21.93 -29.55 16.35
N ASP A 191 22.88 -28.93 15.63
CA ASP A 191 24.30 -29.31 15.69
C ASP A 191 24.81 -29.20 17.13
N THR A 192 25.25 -30.34 17.68
CA THR A 192 25.74 -30.47 19.05
C THR A 192 27.04 -29.70 19.29
N ALA A 193 27.74 -29.31 18.22
CA ALA A 193 28.92 -28.45 18.31
C ALA A 193 28.59 -26.97 18.57
N ASN A 194 27.31 -26.57 18.46
CA ASN A 194 26.93 -25.19 18.75
C ASN A 194 26.97 -24.88 20.24
N SER A 195 27.51 -23.72 20.60
CA SER A 195 27.39 -23.18 21.95
C SER A 195 25.95 -22.76 22.22
N TYR A 196 25.23 -23.57 22.98
CA TYR A 196 23.87 -23.25 23.44
C TYR A 196 23.94 -22.23 24.58
N GLY A 197 23.90 -20.93 24.25
CA GLY A 197 24.03 -19.85 25.24
C GLY A 197 22.74 -19.48 25.98
N MET A 198 21.59 -19.51 25.29
CA MET A 198 20.30 -19.11 25.87
C MET A 198 19.23 -20.17 25.59
N VAL A 199 18.41 -20.46 26.61
CA VAL A 199 17.30 -21.41 26.52
C VAL A 199 15.98 -20.67 26.73
N TYR A 200 15.04 -20.85 25.80
CA TYR A 200 13.69 -20.31 25.93
C TYR A 200 12.77 -21.38 26.51
N ILE A 201 12.22 -21.12 27.70
CA ILE A 201 11.30 -22.01 28.39
C ILE A 201 9.91 -21.37 28.39
N LYS A 202 8.94 -22.05 27.77
CA LYS A 202 7.54 -21.63 27.82
C LYS A 202 6.90 -22.15 29.11
N ILE A 203 6.40 -21.24 29.92
CA ILE A 203 5.69 -21.54 31.18
C ILE A 203 4.19 -21.32 31.02
N LYS A 204 3.38 -21.95 31.88
CA LYS A 204 1.93 -21.76 31.90
C LYS A 204 1.59 -20.40 32.55
N PRO A 205 0.66 -19.60 31.99
CA PRO A 205 0.25 -18.33 32.60
C PRO A 205 -0.26 -18.53 34.04
N GLY A 206 0.12 -17.65 34.96
CA GLY A 206 -0.26 -17.69 36.38
C GLY A 206 0.57 -18.67 37.23
N THR A 207 1.59 -19.32 36.66
CA THR A 207 2.48 -20.26 37.38
C THR A 207 3.92 -19.78 37.47
N GLU A 208 4.16 -18.49 37.28
CA GLU A 208 5.49 -17.89 37.09
C GLU A 208 6.42 -18.18 38.27
N LYS A 209 5.97 -17.90 39.49
CA LYS A 209 6.77 -18.09 40.71
C LYS A 209 7.13 -19.57 40.94
N ALA A 210 6.15 -20.46 40.82
CA ALA A 210 6.35 -21.91 41.02
C ALA A 210 7.25 -22.50 39.92
N SER A 211 7.02 -22.12 38.66
CA SER A 211 7.84 -22.56 37.52
C SER A 211 9.27 -22.08 37.64
N LEU A 212 9.50 -20.82 38.01
CA LEU A 212 10.86 -20.29 38.20
C LEU A 212 11.60 -21.01 39.33
N GLN A 213 10.92 -21.28 40.46
CA GLN A 213 11.53 -22.04 41.55
C GLN A 213 11.93 -23.45 41.10
N TYR A 214 11.06 -24.13 40.35
CA TYR A 214 11.33 -25.46 39.81
C TYR A 214 12.51 -25.44 38.81
N ILE A 215 12.52 -24.46 37.90
CA ILE A 215 13.60 -24.28 36.91
C ILE A 215 14.92 -23.97 37.61
N ALA A 216 14.94 -23.04 38.56
CA ALA A 216 16.15 -22.67 39.30
C ALA A 216 16.74 -23.86 40.08
N LYS A 217 15.88 -24.63 40.76
CA LYS A 217 16.30 -25.85 41.49
C LYS A 217 16.89 -26.89 40.53
N THR A 218 16.24 -27.10 39.38
CA THR A 218 16.70 -28.05 38.37
C THR A 218 18.02 -27.59 37.72
N PHE A 219 18.14 -26.30 37.41
CA PHE A 219 19.34 -25.70 36.86
C PHE A 219 20.54 -25.84 37.81
N LYS A 220 20.37 -25.52 39.09
CA LYS A 220 21.44 -25.66 40.10
C LYS A 220 21.90 -27.12 40.27
N ARG A 221 21.00 -28.09 40.10
CA ARG A 221 21.34 -29.51 40.13
C ARG A 221 22.16 -29.95 38.91
N LEU A 222 21.87 -29.40 37.73
CA LEU A 222 22.54 -29.74 36.48
C LEU A 222 23.86 -28.97 36.31
N PHE A 223 23.92 -27.71 36.76
CA PHE A 223 25.04 -26.79 36.56
C PHE A 223 25.39 -26.06 37.86
N PRO A 224 25.96 -26.76 38.87
CA PRO A 224 26.19 -26.19 40.20
C PRO A 224 27.19 -25.03 40.22
N MET A 225 28.11 -24.97 39.24
CA MET A 225 29.14 -23.95 39.13
C MET A 225 28.71 -22.70 38.33
N ASN A 226 27.54 -22.73 37.68
CA ASN A 226 27.06 -21.62 36.86
C ASN A 226 25.94 -20.84 37.57
N PRO A 227 25.96 -19.50 37.55
CA PRO A 227 24.88 -18.70 38.11
C PRO A 227 23.59 -18.87 37.30
N PHE A 228 22.46 -19.01 37.99
CA PHE A 228 21.15 -19.02 37.35
C PHE A 228 20.74 -17.61 36.96
N ILE A 229 20.88 -17.28 35.68
CA ILE A 229 20.48 -15.99 35.11
C ILE A 229 19.24 -16.23 34.25
N TYR A 230 18.20 -15.42 34.47
CA TYR A 230 16.97 -15.48 33.69
C TYR A 230 16.50 -14.07 33.34
N ALA A 231 15.76 -13.97 32.23
CA ALA A 231 15.07 -12.76 31.84
C ALA A 231 13.69 -13.16 31.29
N PHE A 232 12.65 -12.41 31.64
CA PHE A 232 11.35 -12.62 31.04
C PHE A 232 11.37 -12.12 29.61
N LYS A 233 10.99 -12.98 28.66
CA LYS A 233 10.92 -12.58 27.25
C LYS A 233 9.94 -11.44 27.02
N GLN A 234 8.87 -11.37 27.82
CA GLN A 234 7.89 -10.29 27.78
C GLN A 234 8.53 -8.93 28.11
N GLU A 235 9.35 -8.87 29.15
CA GLU A 235 10.03 -7.64 29.57
C GLU A 235 11.05 -7.18 28.52
N GLN A 236 11.82 -8.10 27.95
CA GLN A 236 12.72 -7.80 26.82
C GLN A 236 11.96 -7.29 25.60
N ASN A 237 10.77 -7.86 25.34
CA ASN A 237 9.92 -7.44 24.25
C ASN A 237 9.45 -6.01 24.47
N GLU A 238 8.91 -5.70 25.66
CA GLU A 238 8.49 -4.35 26.04
C GLU A 238 9.63 -3.33 25.94
N GLN A 239 10.84 -3.68 26.39
CA GLN A 239 12.03 -2.85 26.21
C GLN A 239 12.34 -2.60 24.73
N SER A 240 12.18 -3.62 23.88
CA SER A 240 12.39 -3.52 22.42
C SER A 240 11.37 -2.59 21.73
N TYR A 241 10.21 -2.34 22.35
CA TYR A 241 9.17 -1.43 21.86
C TYR A 241 9.06 -0.12 22.67
N ALA A 242 9.95 0.09 23.66
CA ALA A 242 9.83 1.19 24.61
C ALA A 242 10.01 2.56 23.92
N THR A 243 10.88 2.64 22.92
CA THR A 243 11.12 3.87 22.15
C THR A 243 9.86 4.28 21.39
N GLU A 244 9.22 3.34 20.69
CA GLU A 244 7.98 3.55 19.95
C GLU A 244 6.82 3.90 20.89
N ALA A 245 6.73 3.25 22.05
CA ALA A 245 5.72 3.54 23.06
C ALA A 245 5.87 4.97 23.62
N ARG A 246 7.11 5.41 23.92
CA ARG A 246 7.39 6.78 24.37
C ARG A 246 7.06 7.81 23.30
N TRP A 247 7.45 7.54 22.05
CA TRP A 247 7.11 8.40 20.90
C TRP A 247 5.60 8.56 20.73
N LYS A 248 4.84 7.45 20.79
CA LYS A 248 3.37 7.48 20.78
C LYS A 248 2.83 8.38 21.90
N GLN A 249 3.37 8.26 23.12
CA GLN A 249 2.93 9.04 24.26
C GLN A 249 3.20 10.54 24.09
N ILE A 250 4.39 10.91 23.61
CA ILE A 250 4.77 12.30 23.33
C ILE A 250 3.83 12.90 22.27
N ILE A 251 3.64 12.20 21.14
CA ILE A 251 2.76 12.67 20.06
C ILE A 251 1.31 12.83 20.55
N LEU A 252 0.81 11.88 21.34
CA LEU A 252 -0.55 11.94 21.89
C LEU A 252 -0.72 13.15 22.82
N PHE A 253 0.24 13.36 23.72
CA PHE A 253 0.21 14.52 24.61
C PHE A 253 0.26 15.84 23.83
N SER A 254 1.17 15.95 22.85
CA SER A 254 1.25 17.11 21.96
C SER A 254 -0.05 17.34 21.19
N ALA A 255 -0.67 16.28 20.65
CA ALA A 255 -1.93 16.40 19.92
C ALA A 255 -3.07 16.90 20.80
N VAL A 256 -3.21 16.37 22.02
CA VAL A 256 -4.24 16.84 22.98
C VAL A 256 -4.00 18.30 23.35
N LEU A 257 -2.76 18.69 23.63
CA LEU A 257 -2.40 20.07 23.95
C LEU A 257 -2.67 21.02 22.78
N THR A 258 -2.32 20.64 21.55
CA THR A 258 -2.60 21.43 20.35
C THR A 258 -4.10 21.60 20.16
N ILE A 259 -4.91 20.53 20.29
CA ILE A 259 -6.37 20.62 20.21
C ILE A 259 -6.90 21.60 21.26
N PHE A 260 -6.42 21.51 22.50
CA PHE A 260 -6.84 22.41 23.58
C PHE A 260 -6.54 23.88 23.27
N ILE A 261 -5.32 24.19 22.81
CA ILE A 261 -4.93 25.56 22.40
C ILE A 261 -5.75 26.04 21.21
N SER A 262 -5.99 25.18 20.21
CA SER A 262 -6.84 25.49 19.06
C SER A 262 -8.28 25.79 19.48
N CYS A 263 -8.83 25.09 20.48
CA CYS A 263 -10.17 25.38 21.02
C CYS A 263 -10.24 26.76 21.67
N ILE A 264 -9.21 27.17 22.41
CA ILE A 264 -9.12 28.52 22.99
C ILE A 264 -9.06 29.58 21.89
N GLY A 265 -8.25 29.35 20.85
CA GLY A 265 -8.16 30.26 19.71
C GLY A 265 -9.48 30.40 18.96
N LEU A 266 -10.14 29.27 18.68
CA LEU A 266 -11.46 29.25 18.04
C LEU A 266 -12.51 29.95 18.92
N PHE A 267 -12.48 29.71 20.23
CA PHE A 267 -13.35 30.39 21.20
C PHE A 267 -13.16 31.91 21.13
N GLY A 268 -11.92 32.41 21.20
CA GLY A 268 -11.63 33.84 21.13
C GLY A 268 -12.08 34.49 19.81
N LEU A 269 -11.80 33.84 18.67
CA LEU A 269 -12.25 34.30 17.36
C LEU A 269 -13.78 34.32 17.25
N SER A 270 -14.45 33.32 17.82
CA SER A 270 -15.91 33.24 17.81
C SER A 270 -16.55 34.37 18.61
N VAL A 271 -15.98 34.74 19.78
CA VAL A 271 -16.48 35.84 20.60
C VAL A 271 -16.37 37.17 19.85
N LEU A 272 -15.20 37.47 19.28
CA LEU A 272 -14.97 38.71 18.52
C LEU A 272 -15.86 38.79 17.27
N ALA A 273 -16.09 37.66 16.58
CA ALA A 273 -16.96 37.61 15.42
C ALA A 273 -18.43 37.89 15.79
N VAL A 274 -18.88 37.37 16.93
CA VAL A 274 -20.23 37.63 17.44
C VAL A 274 -20.39 39.08 17.88
N GLU A 275 -19.42 39.65 18.61
CA GLU A 275 -19.43 41.06 19.03
C GLU A 275 -19.59 42.03 17.85
N LYS A 276 -18.84 41.80 16.77
CA LYS A 276 -18.95 42.61 15.54
C LYS A 276 -20.32 42.50 14.85
N ARG A 277 -21.05 41.41 15.08
CA ARG A 277 -22.37 41.13 14.47
C ARG A 277 -23.55 41.32 15.44
N VAL A 278 -23.34 41.85 16.65
CA VAL A 278 -24.40 42.05 17.65
C VAL A 278 -25.56 42.89 17.12
N LYS A 279 -25.29 43.98 16.39
CA LYS A 279 -26.33 44.84 15.81
C LYS A 279 -27.22 44.09 14.82
N GLU A 280 -26.61 43.32 13.92
CA GLU A 280 -27.33 42.51 12.93
C GLU A 280 -28.18 41.42 13.61
N ILE A 281 -27.59 40.73 14.59
CA ILE A 281 -28.26 39.66 15.35
C ILE A 281 -29.44 40.23 16.15
N GLY A 282 -29.27 41.41 16.77
CA GLY A 282 -30.32 42.10 17.52
C GLY A 282 -31.52 42.47 16.65
N VAL A 283 -31.29 43.05 15.46
CA VAL A 283 -32.36 43.39 14.51
C VAL A 283 -33.10 42.13 14.05
N ARG A 284 -32.38 41.08 13.64
CA ARG A 284 -33.00 39.81 13.22
C ARG A 284 -33.84 39.15 14.31
N LYS A 285 -33.39 39.21 15.57
CA LYS A 285 -34.12 38.63 16.70
C LYS A 285 -35.41 39.39 17.03
N VAL A 286 -35.40 40.73 16.90
CA VAL A 286 -36.62 41.55 17.03
C VAL A 286 -37.60 41.28 15.87
N LEU A 287 -37.08 40.99 14.68
CA LEU A 287 -37.86 40.54 13.52
C LEU A 287 -38.35 39.07 13.61
N GLY A 288 -38.15 38.39 14.76
CA GLY A 288 -38.68 37.05 15.01
C GLY A 288 -37.78 35.88 14.61
N ALA A 289 -36.50 36.12 14.29
CA ALA A 289 -35.57 35.03 13.98
C ALA A 289 -35.33 34.13 15.22
N SER A 290 -35.40 32.81 15.01
CA SER A 290 -35.14 31.83 16.07
C SER A 290 -33.66 31.79 16.48
N VAL A 291 -33.39 31.43 17.73
CA VAL A 291 -32.02 31.23 18.25
C VAL A 291 -31.26 30.21 17.38
N SER A 292 -31.92 29.16 16.91
CA SER A 292 -31.33 28.16 16.01
C SER A 292 -30.86 28.77 14.70
N SER A 293 -31.65 29.64 14.06
CA SER A 293 -31.27 30.28 12.79
C SER A 293 -30.00 31.12 12.92
N ILE A 294 -29.85 31.85 14.02
CA ILE A 294 -28.65 32.65 14.32
C ILE A 294 -27.43 31.75 14.54
N VAL A 295 -27.59 30.66 15.31
CA VAL A 295 -26.52 29.68 15.57
C VAL A 295 -26.07 29.00 14.27
N THR A 296 -27.00 28.59 13.41
CA THR A 296 -26.68 27.95 12.13
C THR A 296 -25.93 28.91 11.20
N MET A 297 -26.38 30.16 11.09
CA MET A 297 -25.71 31.17 10.26
C MET A 297 -24.24 31.37 10.69
N LEU A 298 -24.01 31.54 12.00
CA LEU A 298 -22.65 31.70 12.54
C LEU A 298 -21.82 30.43 12.34
N SER A 299 -22.40 29.25 12.61
CA SER A 299 -21.68 27.98 12.49
C SER A 299 -21.26 27.67 11.04
N VAL A 300 -22.09 28.01 10.05
CA VAL A 300 -21.77 27.78 8.63
C VAL A 300 -20.56 28.61 8.18
N ASP A 301 -20.44 29.86 8.63
CA ASP A 301 -19.30 30.71 8.28
C ASP A 301 -17.97 30.13 8.80
N PHE A 302 -17.97 29.61 10.04
CA PHE A 302 -16.80 28.93 10.60
C PHE A 302 -16.53 27.56 9.97
N LEU A 303 -17.58 26.78 9.70
CA LEU A 303 -17.44 25.47 9.05
C LEU A 303 -16.79 25.59 7.67
N LYS A 304 -17.13 26.61 6.88
CA LYS A 304 -16.48 26.88 5.59
C LYS A 304 -14.96 27.04 5.75
N LEU A 305 -14.51 27.80 6.74
CA LEU A 305 -13.09 27.98 7.04
C LEU A 305 -12.43 26.67 7.47
N ILE A 306 -13.11 25.87 8.28
CA ILE A 306 -12.62 24.55 8.73
C ILE A 306 -12.49 23.58 7.55
N PHE A 307 -13.46 23.56 6.63
CA PHE A 307 -13.38 22.72 5.43
C PHE A 307 -12.20 23.10 4.53
N ILE A 308 -11.94 24.40 4.36
CA ILE A 308 -10.76 24.88 3.62
C ILE A 308 -9.48 24.43 4.33
N SER A 309 -9.42 24.56 5.65
CA SER A 309 -8.27 24.10 6.45
C SER A 309 -8.06 22.58 6.32
N LEU A 310 -9.12 21.78 6.40
CA LEU A 310 -9.05 20.32 6.22
C LEU A 310 -8.60 19.93 4.81
N ALA A 311 -9.09 20.62 3.77
CA ALA A 311 -8.70 20.36 2.40
C ALA A 311 -7.19 20.56 2.15
N ILE A 312 -6.57 21.49 2.89
CA ILE A 312 -5.12 21.73 2.84
C ILE A 312 -4.38 20.78 3.78
N SER A 313 -4.90 20.56 4.99
CA SER A 313 -4.24 19.76 6.03
C SER A 313 -4.16 18.28 5.67
N VAL A 314 -5.20 17.69 5.06
CA VAL A 314 -5.25 16.26 4.73
C VAL A 314 -4.13 15.83 3.76
N PRO A 315 -3.88 16.52 2.62
CA PRO A 315 -2.74 16.23 1.75
C PRO A 315 -1.40 16.32 2.47
N PHE A 316 -1.20 17.37 3.27
CA PHE A 316 0.04 17.54 4.03
C PHE A 316 0.26 16.42 5.04
N ALA A 317 -0.78 16.08 5.82
CA ALA A 317 -0.75 14.98 6.77
C ALA A 317 -0.50 13.64 6.07
N TRP A 318 -1.11 13.41 4.90
CA TRP A 318 -0.88 12.21 4.10
C TRP A 318 0.58 12.08 3.68
N ILE A 319 1.18 13.15 3.15
CA ILE A 319 2.57 13.15 2.69
C ILE A 319 3.53 12.93 3.87
N ALA A 320 3.37 13.70 4.95
CA ALA A 320 4.20 13.60 6.14
C ALA A 320 4.15 12.17 6.74
N THR A 321 2.95 11.62 6.90
CA THR A 321 2.78 10.27 7.45
C THR A 321 3.33 9.21 6.50
N SER A 322 3.13 9.37 5.19
CA SER A 322 3.67 8.44 4.18
C SER A 322 5.20 8.40 4.20
N GLN A 323 5.86 9.55 4.33
CA GLN A 323 7.32 9.63 4.44
C GLN A 323 7.81 9.02 5.76
N TRP A 324 7.16 9.34 6.88
CA TRP A 324 7.49 8.73 8.17
C TRP A 324 7.39 7.20 8.12
N LEU A 325 6.31 6.67 7.54
CA LEU A 325 6.05 5.25 7.44
C LEU A 325 7.04 4.48 6.53
N GLN A 326 7.85 5.19 5.72
CA GLN A 326 8.92 4.55 4.94
C GLN A 326 10.09 4.05 5.80
N HIS A 327 10.26 4.56 7.01
CA HIS A 327 11.28 4.09 7.95
C HIS A 327 10.96 2.70 8.52
N TYR A 328 9.74 2.21 8.32
CA TYR A 328 9.30 0.90 8.80
C TYR A 328 9.24 -0.11 7.65
N PRO A 329 10.04 -1.19 7.69
CA PRO A 329 10.00 -2.26 6.69
C PRO A 329 8.64 -2.96 6.60
N TYR A 330 7.95 -3.07 7.74
CA TYR A 330 6.60 -3.59 7.85
C TYR A 330 5.67 -2.45 8.22
N ARG A 331 4.87 -2.00 7.25
CA ARG A 331 4.03 -0.81 7.37
C ARG A 331 2.57 -1.09 7.02
N ILE A 332 1.68 -0.35 7.65
CA ILE A 332 0.25 -0.34 7.30
C ILE A 332 0.03 0.48 6.03
N LEU A 333 -1.05 0.20 5.29
CA LEU A 333 -1.53 1.13 4.28
C LEU A 333 -2.38 2.20 4.95
N LEU A 334 -2.13 3.48 4.63
CA LEU A 334 -2.94 4.59 5.11
C LEU A 334 -4.34 4.47 4.52
N GLY A 335 -5.31 4.16 5.36
CA GLY A 335 -6.72 4.16 4.98
C GLY A 335 -7.28 5.58 5.00
N TRP A 336 -8.07 5.95 3.99
CA TRP A 336 -8.76 7.24 3.91
C TRP A 336 -9.67 7.51 5.13
N TRP A 337 -10.18 6.45 5.76
CA TRP A 337 -11.03 6.52 6.96
C TRP A 337 -10.36 7.24 8.14
N LEU A 338 -9.03 7.19 8.28
CA LEU A 338 -8.30 7.88 9.34
C LEU A 338 -8.50 9.40 9.26
N PHE A 339 -8.47 9.94 8.04
CA PHE A 339 -8.66 11.37 7.78
C PHE A 339 -10.13 11.77 7.94
N VAL A 340 -11.06 10.88 7.59
CA VAL A 340 -12.49 11.12 7.81
C VAL A 340 -12.81 11.17 9.30
N LEU A 341 -12.32 10.23 10.09
CA LEU A 341 -12.52 10.25 11.54
C LEU A 341 -11.87 11.47 12.20
N GLY A 342 -10.64 11.81 11.82
CA GLY A 342 -9.95 13.00 12.33
C GLY A 342 -10.70 14.29 11.96
N GLY A 343 -11.12 14.43 10.71
CA GLY A 343 -11.91 15.57 10.24
C GLY A 343 -13.27 15.67 10.93
N ALA A 344 -13.97 14.54 11.11
CA ALA A 344 -15.22 14.50 11.84
C ALA A 344 -15.05 14.93 13.30
N LEU A 345 -13.99 14.49 13.98
CA LEU A 345 -13.68 14.90 15.34
C LEU A 345 -13.46 16.42 15.44
N VAL A 346 -12.69 17.01 14.51
CA VAL A 346 -12.45 18.46 14.46
C VAL A 346 -13.76 19.23 14.25
N ILE A 347 -14.61 18.76 13.34
CA ILE A 347 -15.92 19.38 13.07
C ILE A 347 -16.81 19.33 14.33
N ILE A 348 -16.86 18.18 15.02
CA ILE A 348 -17.64 18.02 16.26
C ILE A 348 -17.17 19.02 17.32
N ILE A 349 -15.86 19.10 17.56
CA ILE A 349 -15.28 20.02 18.55
C ILE A 349 -15.60 21.47 18.21
N ALA A 350 -15.45 21.86 16.94
CA ALA A 350 -15.76 23.21 16.50
C ALA A 350 -17.25 23.55 16.66
N LEU A 351 -18.13 22.64 16.24
CA LEU A 351 -19.58 22.81 16.39
C LEU A 351 -19.98 22.97 17.85
N VAL A 352 -19.45 22.15 18.75
CA VAL A 352 -19.73 22.26 20.19
C VAL A 352 -19.27 23.61 20.72
N THR A 353 -18.05 24.04 20.37
CA THR A 353 -17.48 25.33 20.83
C THR A 353 -18.29 26.52 20.33
N ILE A 354 -18.62 26.56 19.04
CA ILE A 354 -19.34 27.68 18.41
C ILE A 354 -20.81 27.72 18.84
N SER A 355 -21.46 26.55 18.93
CA SER A 355 -22.86 26.46 19.34
C SER A 355 -23.03 26.94 20.77
N PHE A 356 -22.14 26.53 21.67
CA PHE A 356 -22.18 26.96 23.07
C PHE A 356 -22.11 28.49 23.19
N GLN A 357 -21.18 29.13 22.47
CA GLN A 357 -21.03 30.59 22.49
C GLN A 357 -22.22 31.31 21.85
N SER A 358 -22.67 30.82 20.69
CA SER A 358 -23.77 31.43 19.93
C SER A 358 -25.08 31.38 20.71
N ILE A 359 -25.37 30.26 21.39
CA ILE A 359 -26.55 30.12 22.24
C ILE A 359 -26.48 31.09 23.42
N LYS A 360 -25.34 31.18 24.11
CA LYS A 360 -25.17 32.08 25.27
C LYS A 360 -25.50 33.54 24.90
N VAL A 361 -25.00 34.01 23.76
CA VAL A 361 -25.27 35.38 23.29
C VAL A 361 -26.70 35.52 22.77
N ALA A 362 -27.19 34.55 22.00
CA ALA A 362 -28.53 34.57 21.44
C ALA A 362 -29.65 34.45 22.49
N VAL A 363 -29.39 33.96 23.69
CA VAL A 363 -30.37 33.94 24.80
C VAL A 363 -30.35 35.25 25.62
N THR A 364 -29.27 36.02 25.54
CA THR A 364 -29.16 37.30 26.27
C THR A 364 -30.20 38.31 25.76
N ASN A 365 -30.82 39.06 26.67
CA ASN A 365 -31.96 39.93 26.37
C ASN A 365 -31.53 41.15 25.51
N PRO A 366 -32.02 41.29 24.26
CA PRO A 366 -31.54 42.30 23.31
C PRO A 366 -31.81 43.75 23.75
N VAL A 367 -32.74 43.96 24.69
CA VAL A 367 -33.11 45.29 25.20
C VAL A 367 -31.94 45.98 25.92
N LYS A 368 -30.97 45.23 26.48
CA LYS A 368 -29.75 45.84 27.06
C LYS A 368 -28.73 46.26 25.98
N SER A 369 -28.63 45.54 24.87
CA SER A 369 -27.62 45.79 23.83
C SER A 369 -27.98 46.93 22.86
N LEU A 370 -29.26 47.31 22.79
CA LEU A 370 -29.73 48.46 22.00
C LEU A 370 -29.82 49.76 22.81
N ARG A 371 -29.75 49.68 24.14
CA ARG A 371 -29.90 50.83 25.05
C ARG A 371 -28.57 51.28 25.66
N SER A 372 -27.51 50.49 25.51
CA SER A 372 -26.13 50.89 25.79
C SER A 372 -25.51 51.50 24.53
N GLU A 373 -25.90 52.73 24.22
CA GLU A 373 -24.97 53.69 23.62
C GLU A 373 -24.10 54.29 24.73
#